data_AF-A0A368PVK7-F1
#
_entry.id   AF-A0A368PVK7-F1
#
_cell.length_a   1.000
_cell.length_b   1.000
_cell.length_c   1.000
_cell.angle_alpha   90.00
_cell.angle_beta   90.00
_cell.angle_gamma   90.00
#
_symmetry.space_group_name_H-M   'P 1'
#
loop_
_entity.id
_entity.type
_entity.pdbx_description
1 polymer ?
#
loop_
_entity_poly.entity_id
_entity_poly.type
_entity_poly.pdbx_seq_one_letter_code
_entity_poly.pdbx_strand_id
1 'polypeptide(L)'
;QQRSSAATMCGAPFYPPPIATRFVYNSKTATADVMDLSSPAPSSSETGAPPYDTLPAFSMESSAPYAALPPPSRQQKLMMMAEAAWGLAAPRQRLPYAAAPARKRNQGSPTTATCGAVPDVMDAGSSAPSTPSDCSSTMETTPSPRGPLPAFPSSSDAPPCGLATARQIPAPRVEVRQVWAHNFDAEAKLIESLLPKFRYAAVDTEFPGTVYRPAGAAYMLTPERRYELLKQNVDALDLIQLGLTLFDSGGRLPSLGGGGGGPARCVWEFNFREFDVRRHRHALESIAMLRAKGVDFDRTRRHGVDAAAFGPRLRKWLRAGLGRAGIVTFSGGYDLAYLVKVIYGPGYELPGTAAQFEGVARSLLRRRLFDVKEMARLCPADLRGGLDSVAGKLNVGRAVGEAHQAGSDSLLTCHTFMKMRESYFDDDGKLAVVAGVLTDITAY
;
A
#
# COMPACT_ATOMS: atom_id res chain seq x y z
N GLN A 1 71.31 -11.30 -36.99
CA GLN A 1 71.68 -11.81 -35.65
C GLN A 1 70.65 -11.30 -34.64
N GLN A 2 70.26 -12.11 -33.63
CA GLN A 2 69.59 -11.78 -32.34
C GLN A 2 68.30 -10.89 -32.39
N ARG A 3 67.10 -11.28 -31.90
CA ARG A 3 66.62 -11.66 -30.54
C ARG A 3 66.98 -10.61 -29.46
N SER A 4 66.12 -10.19 -28.52
CA SER A 4 64.88 -10.77 -27.94
C SER A 4 63.89 -9.68 -27.46
N SER A 5 62.57 -9.83 -27.64
CA SER A 5 61.57 -10.25 -26.64
C SER A 5 61.47 -9.44 -25.33
N ALA A 6 60.32 -8.79 -25.10
CA ALA A 6 59.73 -8.54 -23.79
C ALA A 6 58.19 -8.42 -23.93
N ALA A 7 57.43 -9.06 -23.05
CA ALA A 7 55.96 -9.00 -23.02
C ALA A 7 55.47 -8.02 -21.96
N THR A 8 54.30 -7.42 -22.18
CA THR A 8 53.61 -6.61 -21.15
C THR A 8 52.30 -7.32 -20.77
N MET A 9 52.18 -7.70 -19.50
CA MET A 9 50.98 -8.35 -18.97
C MET A 9 49.92 -7.35 -18.52
N CYS A 10 48.67 -7.83 -18.45
CA CYS A 10 47.52 -7.08 -17.96
C CYS A 10 47.68 -6.69 -16.48
N GLY A 11 47.36 -5.44 -16.14
CA GLY A 11 47.20 -5.01 -14.75
C GLY A 11 45.79 -5.31 -14.24
N ALA A 12 45.69 -6.07 -13.15
CA ALA A 12 44.46 -6.21 -12.37
C ALA A 12 44.44 -5.18 -11.22
N PRO A 13 43.27 -4.68 -10.79
CA PRO A 13 43.18 -3.71 -9.71
C PRO A 13 43.48 -4.32 -8.34
N PHE A 14 44.23 -3.56 -7.52
CA PHE A 14 44.70 -3.95 -6.19
C PHE A 14 43.63 -3.62 -5.13
N TYR A 15 43.19 -4.62 -4.35
CA TYR A 15 42.29 -4.41 -3.20
C TYR A 15 43.06 -4.58 -1.88
N PRO A 16 42.97 -3.63 -0.94
CA PRO A 16 43.54 -3.79 0.40
C PRO A 16 42.68 -4.77 1.25
N PRO A 17 43.29 -5.54 2.17
CA PRO A 17 42.56 -6.51 3.00
C PRO A 17 41.76 -5.83 4.13
N PRO A 18 40.67 -6.47 4.61
CA PRO A 18 39.82 -5.91 5.65
C PRO A 18 40.49 -5.92 7.04
N ILE A 19 40.31 -4.82 7.79
CA ILE A 19 40.79 -4.67 9.17
C ILE A 19 39.87 -5.46 10.12
N ALA A 20 40.44 -6.42 10.84
CA ALA A 20 39.72 -7.21 11.84
C ALA A 20 39.68 -6.51 13.21
N THR A 21 38.59 -5.83 13.54
CA THR A 21 38.35 -5.28 14.89
C THR A 21 37.81 -6.36 15.83
N ARG A 22 38.71 -7.03 16.55
CA ARG A 22 38.37 -7.81 17.75
C ARG A 22 37.99 -6.85 18.89
N PHE A 23 36.71 -6.82 19.27
CA PHE A 23 36.33 -6.26 20.56
C PHE A 23 36.60 -7.27 21.68
N VAL A 24 37.51 -6.91 22.57
CA VAL A 24 37.84 -7.67 23.79
C VAL A 24 36.89 -7.26 24.90
N TYR A 25 36.16 -8.23 25.45
CA TYR A 25 35.35 -8.02 26.66
C TYR A 25 36.29 -7.97 27.87
N ASN A 26 36.32 -6.85 28.61
CA ASN A 26 37.17 -6.71 29.78
C ASN A 26 36.30 -6.37 31.01
N SER A 27 36.03 -7.38 31.84
CA SER A 27 35.20 -7.28 33.03
C SER A 27 36.06 -7.33 34.31
N LYS A 28 36.20 -6.17 34.96
CA LYS A 28 36.72 -5.88 36.32
C LYS A 28 36.56 -4.35 36.48
N THR A 29 36.18 -3.75 37.61
CA THR A 29 36.07 -4.23 38.99
C THR A 29 35.11 -3.30 39.74
N ALA A 30 34.30 -3.83 40.66
CA ALA A 30 33.69 -3.04 41.73
C ALA A 30 33.80 -3.85 43.02
N THR A 31 34.42 -3.27 44.03
CA THR A 31 34.75 -3.90 45.31
C THR A 31 33.55 -3.93 46.25
N ALA A 32 33.37 -5.05 46.95
CA ALA A 32 32.44 -5.16 48.06
C ALA A 32 33.22 -5.00 49.38
N ASP A 33 32.78 -4.07 50.23
CA ASP A 33 33.21 -4.01 51.63
C ASP A 33 32.22 -4.77 52.53
N VAL A 34 32.77 -5.34 53.60
CA VAL A 34 32.09 -6.24 54.54
C VAL A 34 31.68 -5.47 55.78
N MET A 35 30.46 -5.70 56.28
CA MET A 35 30.22 -5.81 57.73
C MET A 35 29.20 -6.91 58.06
N ASP A 36 29.52 -7.60 59.14
CA ASP A 36 28.86 -8.79 59.71
C ASP A 36 27.74 -8.39 60.70
N LEU A 37 26.83 -9.33 61.01
CA LEU A 37 26.22 -9.52 62.35
C LEU A 37 25.24 -10.73 62.41
N SER A 38 25.77 -11.89 62.84
CA SER A 38 25.16 -12.84 63.81
C SER A 38 23.79 -13.52 63.56
N SER A 39 23.84 -14.82 63.19
CA SER A 39 23.29 -16.04 63.88
C SER A 39 21.83 -16.15 64.41
N PRO A 40 21.26 -17.38 64.62
CA PRO A 40 21.56 -18.72 64.06
C PRO A 40 20.31 -19.53 63.59
N ALA A 41 20.53 -20.72 63.00
CA ALA A 41 19.51 -21.76 62.73
C ALA A 41 19.47 -22.85 63.82
N PRO A 42 18.46 -23.75 63.83
CA PRO A 42 18.65 -25.15 63.36
C PRO A 42 17.38 -25.70 62.64
N SER A 43 17.20 -26.95 62.15
CA SER A 43 18.00 -28.19 61.98
C SER A 43 17.27 -29.17 61.02
N SER A 44 17.98 -30.19 60.50
CA SER A 44 17.49 -31.53 60.04
C SER A 44 16.46 -31.62 58.87
N SER A 45 16.51 -32.59 57.94
CA SER A 45 17.47 -33.69 57.66
C SER A 45 17.11 -34.36 56.31
N GLU A 46 18.11 -34.90 55.59
CA GLU A 46 18.16 -36.18 54.82
C GLU A 46 16.95 -36.67 53.96
N THR A 47 17.07 -37.45 52.87
CA THR A 47 18.14 -37.89 51.94
C THR A 47 17.44 -38.53 50.70
N GLY A 48 18.16 -38.76 49.60
CA GLY A 48 17.86 -39.89 48.68
C GLY A 48 17.27 -39.58 47.29
N ALA A 49 17.92 -40.17 46.27
CA ALA A 49 17.46 -40.34 44.88
C ALA A 49 18.22 -41.54 44.27
N PRO A 50 17.96 -41.97 43.02
CA PRO A 50 16.72 -42.52 42.43
C PRO A 50 16.90 -44.06 42.17
N PRO A 51 16.10 -44.76 41.32
CA PRO A 51 16.40 -44.80 39.86
C PRO A 51 15.18 -45.06 38.92
N TYR A 52 15.46 -45.51 37.69
CA TYR A 52 14.65 -45.48 36.45
C TYR A 52 13.63 -46.63 36.21
N ASP A 53 12.71 -46.33 35.27
CA ASP A 53 12.03 -47.16 34.26
C ASP A 53 11.34 -48.51 34.60
N THR A 54 10.06 -48.61 34.21
CA THR A 54 9.53 -49.76 33.45
C THR A 54 8.19 -49.44 32.76
N LEU A 55 8.05 -49.82 31.50
CA LEU A 55 6.82 -49.71 30.70
C LEU A 55 5.87 -50.89 30.98
N PRO A 56 4.54 -50.73 30.77
CA PRO A 56 3.68 -51.86 30.42
C PRO A 56 2.99 -51.74 29.05
N ALA A 57 3.03 -52.88 28.37
CA ALA A 57 2.29 -53.36 27.19
C ALA A 57 1.09 -52.57 26.64
N PHE A 58 1.07 -52.46 25.31
CA PHE A 58 -0.16 -52.29 24.52
C PHE A 58 -1.12 -53.48 24.71
N SER A 59 -2.41 -53.21 24.72
CA SER A 59 -3.45 -54.19 24.39
C SER A 59 -4.52 -53.52 23.52
N MET A 60 -4.87 -54.19 22.41
CA MET A 60 -5.99 -53.78 21.57
C MET A 60 -7.31 -54.18 22.23
N GLU A 61 -8.26 -53.24 22.20
CA GLU A 61 -9.71 -53.40 21.96
C GLU A 61 -10.54 -52.49 22.87
N SER A 62 -11.19 -51.47 22.28
CA SER A 62 -12.57 -51.09 22.59
C SER A 62 -12.98 -49.89 21.73
N SER A 63 -14.22 -49.92 21.26
CA SER A 63 -14.85 -48.85 20.48
C SER A 63 -15.23 -47.65 21.34
N ALA A 64 -15.07 -46.44 20.80
CA ALA A 64 -15.54 -45.19 21.42
C ALA A 64 -16.26 -44.32 20.37
N PRO A 65 -17.29 -43.54 20.76
CA PRO A 65 -18.25 -42.96 19.82
C PRO A 65 -17.77 -41.67 19.14
N TYR A 66 -18.51 -41.25 18.12
CA TYR A 66 -18.35 -39.98 17.39
C TYR A 66 -18.04 -38.80 18.33
N ALA A 67 -16.80 -38.32 18.30
CA ALA A 67 -16.42 -37.08 18.97
C ALA A 67 -17.07 -35.90 18.25
N ALA A 68 -17.91 -35.14 18.97
CA ALA A 68 -18.47 -33.90 18.43
C ALA A 68 -17.34 -32.91 18.10
N LEU A 69 -17.40 -32.31 16.91
CA LEU A 69 -16.42 -31.29 16.49
C LEU A 69 -16.38 -30.13 17.50
N PRO A 70 -15.19 -29.58 17.81
CA PRO A 70 -15.07 -28.46 18.73
C PRO A 70 -15.87 -27.24 18.22
N PRO A 71 -16.49 -26.45 19.11
CA PRO A 71 -17.30 -25.31 18.70
C PRO A 71 -16.45 -24.27 17.96
N PRO A 72 -16.97 -23.65 16.88
CA PRO A 72 -16.18 -22.76 16.03
C PRO A 72 -15.64 -21.56 16.80
N SER A 73 -14.41 -21.18 16.46
CA SER A 73 -13.70 -20.04 17.05
C SER A 73 -14.47 -18.73 16.81
N ARG A 74 -14.15 -17.67 17.58
CA ARG A 74 -14.76 -16.35 17.38
C ARG A 74 -14.58 -15.84 15.95
N GLN A 75 -13.43 -16.14 15.32
CA GLN A 75 -13.12 -15.79 13.94
C GLN A 75 -13.96 -16.61 12.94
N GLN A 76 -14.10 -17.93 13.16
CA GLN A 76 -14.97 -18.79 12.34
C GLN A 76 -16.45 -18.39 12.46
N LYS A 77 -16.93 -18.02 13.65
CA LYS A 77 -18.29 -17.49 13.86
C LYS A 77 -18.50 -16.17 13.13
N LEU A 78 -17.52 -15.25 13.15
CA LEU A 78 -17.57 -14.03 12.35
C LEU A 78 -17.59 -14.31 10.84
N MET A 79 -16.81 -15.29 10.37
CA MET A 79 -16.74 -15.67 8.96
C MET A 79 -18.06 -16.28 8.49
N MET A 80 -18.64 -17.22 9.25
CA MET A 80 -19.97 -17.78 8.97
C MET A 80 -21.08 -16.72 8.99
N MET A 81 -21.03 -15.76 9.91
CA MET A 81 -21.96 -14.62 9.91
C MET A 81 -21.77 -13.70 8.71
N ALA A 82 -20.53 -13.47 8.26
CA ALA A 82 -20.25 -12.68 7.08
C ALA A 82 -20.76 -13.38 5.80
N GLU A 83 -20.51 -14.69 5.66
CA GLU A 83 -21.00 -15.50 4.54
C GLU A 83 -22.54 -15.54 4.48
N ALA A 84 -23.20 -15.78 5.62
CA ALA A 84 -24.66 -15.78 5.71
C ALA A 84 -25.28 -14.41 5.35
N ALA A 85 -24.66 -13.32 5.80
CA ALA A 85 -25.10 -11.95 5.48
C ALA A 85 -24.84 -11.56 4.01
N TRP A 86 -23.89 -12.21 3.33
CA TRP A 86 -23.53 -11.92 1.93
C TRP A 86 -24.29 -12.80 0.92
N GLY A 87 -24.57 -14.05 1.29
CA GLY A 87 -25.26 -15.03 0.43
C GLY A 87 -26.71 -14.66 0.07
N LEU A 88 -27.39 -13.88 0.91
CA LEU A 88 -28.76 -13.40 0.68
C LEU A 88 -28.89 -12.33 -0.41
N ALA A 89 -27.78 -11.87 -1.02
CA ALA A 89 -27.75 -10.79 -2.01
C ALA A 89 -27.31 -11.23 -3.43
N ALA A 90 -27.35 -12.53 -3.74
CA ALA A 90 -27.07 -13.05 -5.08
C ALA A 90 -28.34 -13.07 -5.96
N PRO A 91 -28.34 -12.52 -7.20
CA PRO A 91 -29.46 -12.65 -8.11
C PRO A 91 -29.57 -14.09 -8.63
N ARG A 92 -30.78 -14.65 -8.67
CA ARG A 92 -31.07 -15.97 -9.28
C ARG A 92 -30.56 -15.99 -10.73
N GLN A 93 -29.61 -16.88 -11.02
CA GLN A 93 -29.17 -17.13 -12.39
C GLN A 93 -30.31 -17.73 -13.21
N ARG A 94 -30.54 -17.21 -14.42
CA ARG A 94 -31.39 -17.87 -15.42
C ARG A 94 -30.60 -19.04 -16.03
N LEU A 95 -31.27 -20.18 -16.20
CA LEU A 95 -30.74 -21.35 -16.89
C LEU A 95 -30.36 -21.00 -18.35
N PRO A 96 -29.22 -21.47 -18.89
CA PRO A 96 -28.89 -21.31 -20.29
C PRO A 96 -29.66 -22.33 -21.15
N TYR A 97 -30.15 -21.86 -22.30
CA TYR A 97 -30.72 -22.72 -23.35
C TYR A 97 -29.59 -23.46 -24.09
N ALA A 98 -29.83 -24.70 -24.51
CA ALA A 98 -28.83 -25.53 -25.19
C ALA A 98 -28.72 -25.24 -26.70
N ALA A 99 -27.50 -25.16 -27.21
CA ALA A 99 -27.17 -25.35 -28.63
C ALA A 99 -25.69 -25.78 -28.78
N ALA A 100 -25.40 -26.65 -29.75
CA ALA A 100 -24.09 -27.23 -30.06
C ALA A 100 -23.81 -27.08 -31.58
N PRO A 101 -22.69 -27.60 -32.14
CA PRO A 101 -21.31 -27.69 -31.66
C PRO A 101 -20.31 -26.93 -32.58
N ALA A 102 -19.03 -26.86 -32.19
CA ALA A 102 -17.97 -26.16 -32.93
C ALA A 102 -17.44 -26.93 -34.16
N ARG A 103 -16.94 -26.17 -35.16
CA ARG A 103 -16.31 -26.70 -36.39
C ARG A 103 -14.78 -26.46 -36.34
N LYS A 104 -13.99 -27.53 -36.51
CA LYS A 104 -12.51 -27.48 -36.51
C LYS A 104 -11.95 -26.66 -37.68
N ARG A 105 -10.86 -25.92 -37.45
CA ARG A 105 -9.82 -25.66 -38.47
C ARG A 105 -8.44 -25.68 -37.81
N ASN A 106 -7.39 -25.88 -38.61
CA ASN A 106 -6.15 -26.54 -38.20
C ASN A 106 -4.91 -25.67 -38.49
N GLN A 107 -3.80 -25.97 -37.80
CA GLN A 107 -2.40 -25.62 -38.09
C GLN A 107 -1.91 -24.17 -37.88
N GLY A 108 -0.69 -24.05 -37.35
CA GLY A 108 0.05 -22.78 -37.25
C GLY A 108 1.14 -22.71 -36.16
N SER A 109 2.07 -23.67 -36.08
CA SER A 109 3.35 -23.46 -35.35
C SER A 109 4.27 -22.56 -36.20
N PRO A 110 5.19 -21.76 -35.61
CA PRO A 110 6.50 -22.34 -35.28
C PRO A 110 7.29 -21.70 -34.11
N THR A 111 8.39 -22.40 -33.77
CA THR A 111 9.68 -21.91 -33.20
C THR A 111 9.73 -21.29 -31.80
N THR A 112 10.34 -22.09 -30.92
CA THR A 112 11.11 -21.68 -29.73
C THR A 112 12.18 -20.63 -30.02
N ALA A 113 12.31 -19.64 -29.13
CA ALA A 113 13.51 -18.83 -28.98
C ALA A 113 13.86 -18.74 -27.48
N THR A 114 14.76 -19.61 -27.04
CA THR A 114 15.37 -19.54 -25.71
C THR A 114 16.39 -18.40 -25.69
N CYS A 115 16.27 -17.44 -24.78
CA CYS A 115 17.30 -16.43 -24.55
C CYS A 115 17.57 -16.29 -23.05
N GLY A 116 18.83 -16.00 -22.71
CA GLY A 116 19.39 -16.27 -21.39
C GLY A 116 18.81 -15.40 -20.26
N ALA A 117 18.65 -16.02 -19.09
CA ALA A 117 18.40 -15.28 -17.86
C ALA A 117 19.67 -14.52 -17.43
N VAL A 118 19.56 -13.19 -17.32
CA VAL A 118 20.54 -12.33 -16.65
C VAL A 118 19.95 -11.94 -15.29
N PRO A 119 20.67 -12.13 -14.17
CA PRO A 119 20.12 -11.88 -12.84
C PRO A 119 20.26 -10.39 -12.47
N ASP A 120 19.33 -9.56 -12.96
CA ASP A 120 19.32 -8.13 -12.66
C ASP A 120 18.70 -7.80 -11.30
N VAL A 121 19.43 -6.98 -10.55
CA VAL A 121 19.15 -6.53 -9.19
C VAL A 121 17.88 -5.69 -9.12
N MET A 122 16.94 -6.07 -8.24
CA MET A 122 15.76 -5.26 -7.93
C MET A 122 15.79 -4.81 -6.46
N ASP A 123 15.87 -3.50 -6.27
CA ASP A 123 15.82 -2.88 -4.95
C ASP A 123 14.40 -2.95 -4.36
N ALA A 124 14.31 -3.11 -3.05
CA ALA A 124 13.07 -3.36 -2.33
C ALA A 124 12.33 -2.05 -2.06
N GLY A 125 11.55 -1.57 -3.03
CA GLY A 125 10.70 -0.38 -2.92
C GLY A 125 9.61 -0.49 -1.85
N SER A 126 9.99 -0.26 -0.59
CA SER A 126 9.13 0.11 0.54
C SER A 126 9.57 1.49 1.04
N SER A 127 8.62 2.41 1.20
CA SER A 127 8.87 3.82 1.50
C SER A 127 9.54 4.02 2.87
N ALA A 128 10.85 4.27 2.87
CA ALA A 128 11.62 4.88 3.94
C ALA A 128 12.70 5.79 3.31
N PRO A 129 13.02 6.95 3.89
CA PRO A 129 13.73 8.01 3.20
C PRO A 129 15.26 7.81 3.22
N SER A 130 15.87 7.82 2.03
CA SER A 130 17.32 7.99 1.87
C SER A 130 17.71 9.48 1.93
N THR A 131 18.91 9.74 2.44
CA THR A 131 19.43 11.08 2.76
C THR A 131 19.73 11.95 1.53
N PRO A 132 19.52 13.28 1.58
CA PRO A 132 19.93 14.18 0.50
C PRO A 132 21.45 14.38 0.47
N SER A 133 22.00 14.52 -0.74
CA SER A 133 23.37 14.99 -0.99
C SER A 133 23.30 16.41 -1.54
N ASP A 134 24.08 17.33 -0.97
CA ASP A 134 24.16 18.70 -1.45
C ASP A 134 24.80 18.79 -2.84
N CYS A 135 24.27 19.67 -3.69
CA CYS A 135 24.98 20.27 -4.82
C CYS A 135 24.38 21.65 -5.11
N SER A 136 25.08 22.69 -4.65
CA SER A 136 24.78 24.09 -4.97
C SER A 136 25.22 24.41 -6.40
N SER A 137 24.41 25.18 -7.13
CA SER A 137 24.92 26.00 -8.24
C SER A 137 24.26 27.38 -8.21
N THR A 138 25.12 28.41 -8.29
CA THR A 138 24.80 29.81 -8.06
C THR A 138 24.25 30.50 -9.31
N MET A 139 23.46 31.55 -9.10
CA MET A 139 23.09 32.50 -10.17
C MET A 139 24.32 33.22 -10.72
N GLU A 140 24.27 33.60 -12.00
CA GLU A 140 25.05 34.74 -12.47
C GLU A 140 24.24 35.57 -13.49
N THR A 141 24.12 36.87 -13.19
CA THR A 141 23.44 37.88 -14.01
C THR A 141 24.46 38.84 -14.60
N THR A 142 24.32 39.23 -15.87
CA THR A 142 24.86 40.53 -16.36
C THR A 142 23.97 41.15 -17.45
N PRO A 143 23.95 42.50 -17.62
CA PRO A 143 22.89 43.20 -18.35
C PRO A 143 23.35 44.16 -19.48
N SER A 144 22.38 44.90 -20.04
CA SER A 144 22.53 46.20 -20.76
C SER A 144 22.95 46.18 -22.25
N PRO A 145 22.78 47.29 -23.00
CA PRO A 145 21.64 48.23 -23.01
C PRO A 145 21.22 48.69 -24.43
N ARG A 146 20.02 49.30 -24.58
CA ARG A 146 19.76 50.46 -25.49
C ARG A 146 18.37 51.07 -25.25
N GLY A 147 18.31 52.40 -25.20
CA GLY A 147 17.08 53.18 -24.98
C GLY A 147 16.34 53.62 -26.26
N PRO A 148 15.16 54.26 -26.14
CA PRO A 148 14.23 54.50 -27.25
C PRO A 148 14.10 55.98 -27.69
N LEU A 149 13.80 56.24 -28.97
CA LEU A 149 13.27 57.49 -29.57
C LEU A 149 12.64 57.15 -30.96
N PRO A 150 11.85 58.02 -31.65
CA PRO A 150 10.41 58.17 -31.46
C PRO A 150 9.57 57.94 -32.75
N ALA A 151 8.25 58.13 -32.67
CA ALA A 151 7.25 57.69 -33.67
C ALA A 151 6.98 58.65 -34.85
N PHE A 152 6.40 58.10 -35.92
CA PHE A 152 5.46 58.80 -36.82
C PHE A 152 4.28 57.87 -37.20
N PRO A 153 3.08 58.40 -37.49
CA PRO A 153 1.86 57.60 -37.59
C PRO A 153 1.50 57.19 -39.03
N SER A 154 0.83 56.04 -39.17
CA SER A 154 -0.05 55.76 -40.30
C SER A 154 -1.32 55.08 -39.82
N SER A 155 -2.46 55.68 -40.17
CA SER A 155 -3.80 55.19 -39.89
C SER A 155 -4.24 54.20 -40.97
N SER A 156 -4.72 53.02 -40.58
CA SER A 156 -5.73 52.30 -41.36
C SER A 156 -6.78 51.71 -40.44
N ASP A 157 -7.98 52.29 -40.49
CA ASP A 157 -9.14 51.77 -39.78
C ASP A 157 -9.59 50.42 -40.35
N ALA A 158 -9.54 49.40 -39.51
CA ALA A 158 -10.35 48.21 -39.65
C ALA A 158 -10.70 47.73 -38.23
N PRO A 159 -11.98 47.62 -37.85
CA PRO A 159 -12.33 47.06 -36.56
C PRO A 159 -11.90 45.59 -36.54
N PRO A 160 -11.02 45.16 -35.62
CA PRO A 160 -10.75 43.74 -35.47
C PRO A 160 -12.06 43.10 -35.02
N CYS A 161 -12.63 42.26 -35.89
CA CYS A 161 -13.81 41.48 -35.58
C CYS A 161 -13.51 40.68 -34.32
N GLY A 162 -14.15 41.06 -33.21
CA GLY A 162 -13.79 40.56 -31.90
C GLY A 162 -14.08 39.08 -31.80
N LEU A 163 -13.06 38.23 -32.02
CA LEU A 163 -13.07 36.88 -31.50
C LEU A 163 -13.24 37.03 -29.99
N ALA A 164 -14.47 36.79 -29.53
CA ALA A 164 -14.74 36.59 -28.12
C ALA A 164 -13.80 35.48 -27.67
N THR A 165 -12.76 35.84 -26.93
CA THR A 165 -11.85 34.89 -26.32
C THR A 165 -12.72 33.99 -25.47
N ALA A 166 -12.84 32.73 -25.89
CA ALA A 166 -13.67 31.75 -25.21
C ALA A 166 -13.20 31.72 -23.76
N ARG A 167 -14.02 32.30 -22.87
CA ARG A 167 -13.63 32.65 -21.51
C ARG A 167 -13.16 31.37 -20.84
N GLN A 168 -11.85 31.19 -20.71
CA GLN A 168 -11.29 29.94 -20.22
C GLN A 168 -11.85 29.71 -18.83
N ILE A 169 -12.79 28.79 -18.73
CA ILE A 169 -13.36 28.38 -17.44
C ILE A 169 -12.18 27.74 -16.71
N PRO A 170 -11.72 28.31 -15.58
CA PRO A 170 -10.59 27.75 -14.86
C PRO A 170 -10.89 26.29 -14.55
N ALA A 171 -9.90 25.41 -14.77
CA ALA A 171 -10.07 24.00 -14.45
C ALA A 171 -10.52 23.88 -12.98
N PRO A 172 -11.65 23.20 -12.69
CA PRO A 172 -12.26 23.27 -11.38
C PRO A 172 -11.31 22.68 -10.32
N ARG A 173 -11.00 23.52 -9.33
CA ARG A 173 -10.06 23.26 -8.23
C ARG A 173 -10.38 21.94 -7.55
N VAL A 174 -9.34 21.15 -7.24
CA VAL A 174 -9.45 19.97 -6.38
C VAL A 174 -9.24 20.38 -4.92
N GLU A 175 -10.05 19.82 -4.04
CA GLU A 175 -10.02 20.03 -2.59
C GLU A 175 -9.86 18.67 -1.88
N VAL A 176 -8.82 18.56 -1.06
CA VAL A 176 -8.66 17.45 -0.10
C VAL A 176 -9.48 17.77 1.14
N ARG A 177 -10.58 17.04 1.32
CA ARG A 177 -11.49 17.18 2.46
C ARG A 177 -10.93 16.44 3.65
N GLN A 178 -10.35 17.21 4.56
CA GLN A 178 -9.75 16.73 5.81
C GLN A 178 -10.83 16.25 6.78
N VAL A 179 -10.84 14.94 7.08
CA VAL A 179 -11.84 14.29 7.93
C VAL A 179 -11.27 13.94 9.30
N TRP A 180 -12.01 14.34 10.32
CA TRP A 180 -11.71 14.29 11.74
C TRP A 180 -12.99 13.86 12.50
N ALA A 181 -12.90 13.54 13.79
CA ALA A 181 -14.06 13.11 14.58
C ALA A 181 -15.26 14.08 14.49
N HIS A 182 -15.02 15.39 14.48
CA HIS A 182 -16.08 16.41 14.53
C HIS A 182 -16.88 16.57 13.23
N ASN A 183 -16.31 16.24 12.06
CA ASN A 183 -16.98 16.33 10.76
C ASN A 183 -17.24 14.97 10.09
N PHE A 184 -16.75 13.86 10.68
CA PHE A 184 -16.86 12.51 10.11
C PHE A 184 -18.28 12.14 9.68
N ASP A 185 -19.30 12.40 10.49
CA ASP A 185 -20.70 12.08 10.15
C ASP A 185 -21.27 12.88 8.99
N ALA A 186 -20.78 14.11 8.77
CA ALA A 186 -21.20 14.94 7.63
C ALA A 186 -20.56 14.41 6.33
N GLU A 187 -19.24 14.18 6.35
CA GLU A 187 -18.50 13.62 5.22
C GLU A 187 -18.97 12.19 4.89
N ALA A 188 -19.32 11.38 5.89
CA ALA A 188 -19.86 10.04 5.70
C ALA A 188 -21.20 10.05 4.95
N LYS A 189 -22.12 10.97 5.31
CA LYS A 189 -23.40 11.14 4.60
C LYS A 189 -23.19 11.66 3.18
N LEU A 190 -22.20 12.52 2.99
CA LEU A 190 -21.83 13.08 1.69
C LEU A 190 -21.31 11.98 0.75
N ILE A 191 -20.37 11.16 1.22
CA ILE A 191 -19.89 9.95 0.52
C ILE A 191 -21.05 9.03 0.17
N GLU A 192 -21.94 8.70 1.13
CA GLU A 192 -23.12 7.85 0.90
C GLU A 192 -24.00 8.37 -0.25
N SER A 193 -24.18 9.68 -0.37
CA SER A 193 -25.00 10.29 -1.44
C SER A 193 -24.38 10.19 -2.85
N LEU A 194 -23.06 9.96 -2.93
CA LEU A 194 -22.28 9.95 -4.18
C LEU A 194 -22.16 8.56 -4.80
N LEU A 195 -22.20 7.49 -3.98
CA LEU A 195 -22.03 6.09 -4.41
C LEU A 195 -22.96 5.60 -5.56
N PRO A 196 -24.19 6.12 -5.74
CA PRO A 196 -25.00 5.76 -6.90
C PRO A 196 -24.35 6.13 -8.24
N LYS A 197 -23.58 7.23 -8.27
CA LYS A 197 -22.94 7.83 -9.46
C LYS A 197 -21.46 7.47 -9.56
N PHE A 198 -20.70 7.65 -8.47
CA PHE A 198 -19.26 7.43 -8.41
C PHE A 198 -18.99 6.04 -7.84
N ARG A 199 -18.62 5.10 -8.71
CA ARG A 199 -18.56 3.66 -8.40
C ARG A 199 -17.14 3.09 -8.43
N TYR A 200 -16.16 3.86 -8.85
CA TYR A 200 -14.75 3.56 -8.59
C TYR A 200 -14.32 4.25 -7.29
N ALA A 201 -13.36 3.64 -6.60
CA ALA A 201 -12.69 4.21 -5.44
C ALA A 201 -11.19 3.93 -5.55
N ALA A 202 -10.37 4.97 -5.62
CA ALA A 202 -8.93 4.84 -5.40
C ALA A 202 -8.63 5.05 -3.92
N VAL A 203 -7.73 4.23 -3.40
CA VAL A 203 -7.35 4.16 -1.99
C VAL A 203 -5.83 4.18 -1.88
N ASP A 204 -5.35 4.83 -0.84
CA ASP A 204 -3.95 4.90 -0.41
C ASP A 204 -3.94 5.06 1.13
N THR A 205 -2.92 4.55 1.84
CA THR A 205 -2.84 4.63 3.30
C THR A 205 -1.47 5.07 3.81
N GLU A 206 -1.49 5.88 4.88
CA GLU A 206 -0.29 6.19 5.65
C GLU A 206 -0.34 5.49 7.01
N PHE A 207 0.76 4.84 7.37
CA PHE A 207 0.91 3.98 8.53
C PHE A 207 2.37 4.05 9.05
N PRO A 208 2.67 3.59 10.28
CA PRO A 208 3.96 3.87 10.95
C PRO A 208 5.12 2.98 10.44
N GLY A 209 5.18 2.73 9.13
CA GLY A 209 6.18 1.90 8.47
C GLY A 209 6.08 0.41 8.83
N THR A 210 7.21 -0.28 8.80
CA THR A 210 7.33 -1.68 9.21
C THR A 210 8.30 -1.84 10.37
N VAL A 211 7.90 -2.64 11.37
CA VAL A 211 8.69 -2.97 12.55
C VAL A 211 9.22 -4.41 12.51
N TYR A 212 8.52 -5.29 11.79
CA TYR A 212 9.02 -6.59 11.37
C TYR A 212 9.61 -6.46 9.97
N ARG A 213 10.83 -6.97 9.77
CA ARG A 213 11.59 -6.95 8.51
C ARG A 213 11.97 -8.38 8.11
N PRO A 214 12.18 -8.68 6.82
CA PRO A 214 12.60 -10.00 6.39
C PRO A 214 14.04 -10.29 6.79
N ALA A 215 14.34 -11.57 7.06
CA ALA A 215 15.70 -12.07 7.23
C ALA A 215 16.34 -12.28 5.85
N GLY A 216 16.78 -11.19 5.22
CA GLY A 216 17.34 -11.17 3.87
C GLY A 216 16.60 -10.24 2.92
N ALA A 217 16.91 -10.31 1.63
CA ALA A 217 16.35 -9.39 0.64
C ALA A 217 14.86 -9.67 0.38
N ALA A 218 14.02 -8.62 0.45
CA ALA A 218 12.57 -8.75 0.34
C ALA A 218 12.07 -9.33 -1.00
N TYR A 219 12.84 -9.14 -2.09
CA TYR A 219 12.50 -9.73 -3.39
C TYR A 219 12.57 -11.26 -3.39
N MET A 220 13.41 -11.87 -2.53
CA MET A 220 13.59 -13.33 -2.43
C MET A 220 12.47 -14.06 -1.65
N LEU A 221 11.56 -13.33 -1.01
CA LEU A 221 10.46 -13.93 -0.26
C LEU A 221 9.48 -14.64 -1.20
N THR A 222 8.93 -15.77 -0.78
CA THR A 222 7.76 -16.36 -1.44
C THR A 222 6.51 -15.49 -1.20
N PRO A 223 5.45 -15.57 -2.02
CA PRO A 223 4.21 -14.84 -1.78
C PRO A 223 3.62 -15.07 -0.38
N GLU A 224 3.70 -16.30 0.12
CA GLU A 224 3.24 -16.67 1.47
C GLU A 224 4.04 -15.93 2.54
N ARG A 225 5.37 -15.87 2.38
CA ARG A 225 6.24 -15.18 3.34
C ARG A 225 6.12 -13.66 3.26
N ARG A 226 5.78 -13.10 2.09
CA ARG A 226 5.41 -11.67 1.95
C ARG A 226 4.11 -11.39 2.73
N TYR A 227 3.09 -12.22 2.55
CA TYR A 227 1.84 -12.10 3.29
C TYR A 227 2.04 -12.26 4.82
N GLU A 228 2.83 -13.23 5.27
CA GLU A 228 3.13 -13.41 6.70
C GLU A 228 3.79 -12.15 7.31
N LEU A 229 4.74 -11.53 6.59
CA LEU A 229 5.41 -10.32 7.02
C LEU A 229 4.47 -9.10 7.03
N LEU A 230 3.62 -8.98 6.01
CA LEU A 230 2.56 -7.98 5.93
C LEU A 230 1.59 -8.14 7.10
N LYS A 231 1.12 -9.37 7.38
CA LYS A 231 0.25 -9.67 8.51
C LYS A 231 0.88 -9.27 9.85
N GLN A 232 2.13 -9.66 10.10
CA GLN A 232 2.83 -9.32 11.34
C GLN A 232 2.92 -7.80 11.57
N ASN A 233 3.17 -7.02 10.51
CA ASN A 233 3.20 -5.56 10.61
C ASN A 233 1.79 -4.97 10.77
N VAL A 234 0.84 -5.33 9.92
CA VAL A 234 -0.52 -4.75 9.94
C VAL A 234 -1.27 -5.11 11.23
N ASP A 235 -1.10 -6.31 11.80
CA ASP A 235 -1.72 -6.66 13.09
C ASP A 235 -1.12 -5.83 14.24
N ALA A 236 0.20 -5.63 14.26
CA ALA A 236 0.92 -4.97 15.35
C ALA A 236 0.93 -3.44 15.31
N LEU A 237 0.45 -2.82 14.22
CA LEU A 237 0.51 -1.38 13.97
C LEU A 237 -0.88 -0.77 13.71
N ASP A 238 -1.00 0.53 13.93
CA ASP A 238 -2.24 1.29 13.72
C ASP A 238 -2.15 2.14 12.45
N LEU A 239 -3.29 2.27 11.76
CA LEU A 239 -3.45 3.16 10.62
C LEU A 239 -3.36 4.63 11.07
N ILE A 240 -2.72 5.51 10.30
CA ILE A 240 -2.60 6.95 10.61
C ILE A 240 -3.51 7.77 9.70
N GLN A 241 -3.47 7.56 8.38
CA GLN A 241 -4.38 8.18 7.42
C GLN A 241 -4.89 7.21 6.35
N LEU A 242 -6.07 7.52 5.81
CA LEU A 242 -6.66 6.86 4.64
C LEU A 242 -7.07 7.93 3.61
N GLY A 243 -6.56 7.79 2.40
CA GLY A 243 -7.01 8.50 1.22
C GLY A 243 -8.19 7.80 0.58
N LEU A 244 -9.20 8.57 0.19
CA LEU A 244 -10.32 8.06 -0.61
C LEU A 244 -10.68 9.02 -1.73
N THR A 245 -10.43 8.58 -2.96
CA THR A 245 -10.82 9.29 -4.18
C THR A 245 -11.95 8.53 -4.86
N LEU A 246 -13.15 9.11 -4.89
CA LEU A 246 -14.29 8.56 -5.64
C LEU A 246 -14.25 9.06 -7.09
N PHE A 247 -14.57 8.19 -8.06
CA PHE A 247 -14.68 8.60 -9.46
C PHE A 247 -15.70 7.77 -10.26
N ASP A 248 -16.12 8.32 -11.41
CA ASP A 248 -16.97 7.64 -12.38
C ASP A 248 -16.16 6.95 -13.48
N SER A 249 -16.82 6.28 -14.44
CA SER A 249 -16.13 5.55 -15.51
C SER A 249 -15.27 6.43 -16.42
N GLY A 250 -15.53 7.74 -16.48
CA GLY A 250 -14.75 8.73 -17.21
C GLY A 250 -13.73 9.48 -16.34
N GLY A 251 -13.40 8.97 -15.14
CA GLY A 251 -12.41 9.58 -14.26
C GLY A 251 -12.84 10.90 -13.62
N ARG A 252 -14.13 11.27 -13.70
CA ARG A 252 -14.61 12.52 -13.10
C ARG A 252 -14.81 12.33 -11.61
N LEU A 253 -14.32 13.29 -10.84
CA LEU A 253 -14.47 13.38 -9.39
C LEU A 253 -15.83 13.98 -9.00
N PRO A 254 -16.38 13.67 -7.82
CA PRO A 254 -17.49 14.39 -7.21
C PRO A 254 -17.23 15.90 -7.20
N SER A 255 -18.20 16.66 -7.70
CA SER A 255 -18.17 18.12 -7.57
C SER A 255 -19.18 18.56 -6.52
N LEU A 256 -18.68 19.34 -5.54
CA LEU A 256 -19.41 19.78 -4.37
C LEU A 256 -19.26 21.30 -4.23
N GLY A 257 -20.26 21.96 -3.65
CA GLY A 257 -20.20 23.41 -3.44
C GLY A 257 -19.12 23.79 -2.43
N GLY A 258 -18.05 24.44 -2.89
CA GLY A 258 -17.06 25.05 -2.02
C GLY A 258 -17.60 26.33 -1.40
N GLY A 259 -17.29 26.57 -0.12
CA GLY A 259 -17.71 27.79 0.57
C GLY A 259 -17.18 29.04 -0.13
N GLY A 260 -18.08 29.87 -0.66
CA GLY A 260 -17.77 31.15 -1.34
C GLY A 260 -17.07 31.05 -2.71
N GLY A 261 -16.36 29.97 -3.01
CA GLY A 261 -15.48 29.84 -4.18
C GLY A 261 -16.07 29.11 -5.41
N GLY A 262 -17.32 28.65 -5.36
CA GLY A 262 -17.94 27.86 -6.42
C GLY A 262 -17.68 26.34 -6.30
N PRO A 263 -18.07 25.54 -7.31
CA PRO A 263 -17.96 24.08 -7.23
C PRO A 263 -16.51 23.58 -7.29
N ALA A 264 -16.07 22.89 -6.24
CA ALA A 264 -14.78 22.21 -6.18
C ALA A 264 -14.95 20.71 -6.52
N ARG A 265 -13.89 20.07 -7.00
CA ARG A 265 -13.78 18.60 -7.07
C ARG A 265 -13.23 18.08 -5.75
N CYS A 266 -13.78 17.01 -5.20
CA CYS A 266 -13.43 16.58 -3.85
C CYS A 266 -12.85 15.17 -3.78
N VAL A 267 -11.82 15.04 -2.94
CA VAL A 267 -11.27 13.78 -2.43
C VAL A 267 -11.24 13.84 -0.90
N TRP A 268 -11.14 12.71 -0.21
CA TRP A 268 -11.19 12.65 1.26
C TRP A 268 -9.87 12.14 1.84
N GLU A 269 -9.46 12.71 2.96
CA GLU A 269 -8.35 12.22 3.78
C GLU A 269 -8.85 12.05 5.22
N PHE A 270 -8.93 10.81 5.68
CA PHE A 270 -9.34 10.47 7.04
C PHE A 270 -8.10 10.37 7.93
N ASN A 271 -8.12 11.05 9.08
CA ASN A 271 -7.06 11.03 10.08
C ASN A 271 -7.51 10.18 11.26
N PHE A 272 -6.78 9.11 11.63
CA PHE A 272 -7.19 8.12 12.64
C PHE A 272 -6.53 8.35 13.99
N ARG A 273 -7.31 8.26 15.08
CA ARG A 273 -6.82 8.65 16.42
C ARG A 273 -6.04 7.58 17.18
N GLU A 274 -6.03 6.35 16.69
CA GLU A 274 -5.55 5.17 17.40
C GLU A 274 -4.03 5.22 17.66
N PHE A 275 -3.26 5.76 16.72
CA PHE A 275 -1.81 5.76 16.80
C PHE A 275 -1.26 6.83 17.79
N ASP A 276 -0.54 6.39 18.82
CA ASP A 276 0.19 7.26 19.75
C ASP A 276 1.71 6.99 19.68
N VAL A 277 2.46 7.93 19.09
CA VAL A 277 3.93 7.86 18.94
C VAL A 277 4.64 7.58 20.27
N ARG A 278 4.07 7.99 21.41
CA ARG A 278 4.68 7.80 22.74
C ARG A 278 4.53 6.37 23.27
N ARG A 279 3.70 5.54 22.65
CA ARG A 279 3.29 4.23 23.17
C ARG A 279 3.40 3.09 22.17
N HIS A 280 3.07 3.34 20.90
CA HIS A 280 2.91 2.30 19.89
C HIS A 280 4.20 2.11 19.11
N ARG A 281 4.45 0.87 18.67
CA ARG A 281 5.62 0.53 17.85
C ARG A 281 5.54 1.26 16.51
N HIS A 282 6.68 1.68 15.97
CA HIS A 282 6.76 2.39 14.71
C HIS A 282 8.19 2.37 14.15
N ALA A 283 8.34 2.57 12.84
CA ALA A 283 9.62 2.92 12.24
C ALA A 283 9.88 4.43 12.44
N LEU A 284 11.01 4.78 13.07
CA LEU A 284 11.38 6.18 13.35
C LEU A 284 11.42 7.04 12.08
N GLU A 285 11.99 6.48 11.02
CA GLU A 285 12.07 7.06 9.67
C GLU A 285 10.70 7.43 9.09
N SER A 286 9.72 6.53 9.15
CA SER A 286 8.36 6.79 8.65
C SER A 286 7.66 7.88 9.46
N ILE A 287 7.86 7.93 10.78
CA ILE A 287 7.31 9.00 11.63
C ILE A 287 8.00 10.35 11.37
N ALA A 288 9.32 10.36 11.10
CA ALA A 288 10.04 11.57 10.72
C ALA A 288 9.57 12.10 9.36
N MET A 289 9.40 11.22 8.37
CA MET A 289 8.85 11.53 7.06
C MET A 289 7.44 12.12 7.15
N LEU A 290 6.52 11.45 7.86
CA LEU A 290 5.14 11.91 8.02
C LEU A 290 5.05 13.26 8.75
N ARG A 291 5.90 13.51 9.77
CA ARG A 291 6.01 14.83 10.39
C ARG A 291 6.45 15.90 9.39
N ALA A 292 7.48 15.63 8.58
CA ALA A 292 7.96 16.55 7.55
C ALA A 292 6.89 16.84 6.48
N LYS A 293 5.93 15.92 6.30
CA LYS A 293 4.78 16.05 5.39
C LYS A 293 3.50 16.62 6.02
N GLY A 294 3.61 17.10 7.26
CA GLY A 294 2.55 17.87 7.94
C GLY A 294 1.65 17.06 8.87
N VAL A 295 1.95 15.78 9.12
CA VAL A 295 1.16 14.96 10.06
C VAL A 295 1.44 15.39 11.52
N ASP A 296 0.52 16.18 12.08
CA ASP A 296 0.46 16.47 13.51
C ASP A 296 -0.14 15.27 14.28
N PHE A 297 0.75 14.35 14.67
CA PHE A 297 0.42 13.18 15.47
C PHE A 297 -0.34 13.48 16.78
N ASP A 298 -0.10 14.64 17.39
CA ASP A 298 -0.75 15.02 18.64
C ASP A 298 -2.19 15.52 18.39
N ARG A 299 -2.43 16.23 17.29
CA ARG A 299 -3.77 16.55 16.80
C ARG A 299 -4.52 15.30 16.33
N THR A 300 -3.87 14.41 15.59
CA THR A 300 -4.40 13.13 15.12
C THR A 300 -4.92 12.28 16.29
N ARG A 301 -4.11 12.09 17.34
CA ARG A 301 -4.53 11.41 18.57
C ARG A 301 -5.70 12.09 19.32
N ARG A 302 -5.80 13.42 19.31
CA ARG A 302 -6.86 14.17 20.02
C ARG A 302 -8.18 14.31 19.25
N HIS A 303 -8.11 14.42 17.93
CA HIS A 303 -9.24 14.85 17.09
C HIS A 303 -9.51 13.93 15.89
N GLY A 304 -8.67 12.91 15.67
CA GLY A 304 -8.85 11.92 14.62
C GLY A 304 -10.15 11.13 14.77
N VAL A 305 -10.60 10.59 13.64
CA VAL A 305 -11.72 9.64 13.55
C VAL A 305 -11.37 8.39 14.36
N ASP A 306 -12.33 7.88 15.11
CA ASP A 306 -12.23 6.59 15.80
C ASP A 306 -12.40 5.46 14.79
N ALA A 307 -11.43 4.55 14.69
CA ALA A 307 -11.46 3.43 13.75
C ALA A 307 -12.67 2.50 13.97
N ALA A 308 -13.14 2.35 15.22
CA ALA A 308 -14.34 1.58 15.54
C ALA A 308 -15.64 2.27 15.07
N ALA A 309 -15.65 3.60 14.94
CA ALA A 309 -16.74 4.34 14.30
C ALA A 309 -16.63 4.30 12.76
N PHE A 310 -15.41 4.28 12.22
CA PHE A 310 -15.16 4.24 10.78
C PHE A 310 -15.51 2.89 10.13
N GLY A 311 -15.07 1.77 10.71
CA GLY A 311 -15.28 0.42 10.17
C GLY A 311 -16.73 0.12 9.76
N PRO A 312 -17.74 0.36 10.63
CA PRO A 312 -19.16 0.20 10.29
C PRO A 312 -19.64 1.08 9.13
N ARG A 313 -19.10 2.30 8.98
CA ARG A 313 -19.40 3.19 7.84
C ARG A 313 -18.80 2.64 6.55
N LEU A 314 -17.55 2.22 6.55
CA LEU A 314 -16.93 1.59 5.38
C LEU A 314 -17.68 0.32 4.93
N ARG A 315 -18.08 -0.56 5.87
CA ARG A 315 -18.97 -1.71 5.57
C ARG A 315 -20.32 -1.30 4.98
N LYS A 316 -20.87 -0.14 5.33
CA LYS A 316 -22.09 0.40 4.74
C LYS A 316 -21.84 0.93 3.33
N TRP A 317 -20.76 1.66 3.10
CA TRP A 317 -20.38 2.19 1.78
C TRP A 317 -20.11 1.09 0.76
N LEU A 318 -19.37 0.03 1.14
CA LEU A 318 -19.12 -1.14 0.26
C LEU A 318 -20.43 -1.81 -0.19
N ARG A 319 -21.39 -2.00 0.72
CA ARG A 319 -22.73 -2.52 0.39
C ARG A 319 -23.51 -1.55 -0.52
N ALA A 320 -23.45 -0.25 -0.23
CA ALA A 320 -24.11 0.79 -1.01
C ALA A 320 -23.53 0.98 -2.43
N GLY A 321 -22.27 0.55 -2.68
CA GLY A 321 -21.68 0.50 -4.01
C GLY A 321 -20.32 1.17 -4.18
N LEU A 322 -19.66 1.56 -3.09
CA LEU A 322 -18.24 1.94 -3.10
C LEU A 322 -17.43 0.82 -3.78
N GLY A 323 -16.58 1.18 -4.75
CA GLY A 323 -15.76 0.22 -5.48
C GLY A 323 -16.52 -0.76 -6.40
N ARG A 324 -17.83 -0.61 -6.62
CA ARG A 324 -18.64 -1.52 -7.46
C ARG A 324 -18.16 -1.58 -8.92
N ALA A 325 -17.55 -0.51 -9.42
CA ALA A 325 -16.88 -0.49 -10.72
C ALA A 325 -15.40 -0.94 -10.60
N GLY A 326 -14.72 -0.53 -9.54
CA GLY A 326 -13.48 -1.13 -9.07
C GLY A 326 -12.90 -0.40 -7.86
N ILE A 327 -12.17 -1.11 -7.01
CA ILE A 327 -11.22 -0.49 -6.08
C ILE A 327 -9.85 -0.43 -6.76
N VAL A 328 -9.13 0.67 -6.57
CA VAL A 328 -7.84 0.95 -7.21
C VAL A 328 -6.81 1.31 -6.14
N THR A 329 -5.62 0.74 -6.22
CA THR A 329 -4.49 0.98 -5.31
C THR A 329 -3.18 1.04 -6.09
N PHE A 330 -2.07 1.40 -5.45
CA PHE A 330 -0.72 1.30 -6.02
C PHE A 330 0.20 0.58 -5.04
N SER A 331 0.66 -0.64 -5.36
CA SER A 331 1.37 -1.50 -4.39
C SER A 331 0.54 -1.84 -3.14
N GLY A 332 -0.77 -1.96 -3.29
CA GLY A 332 -1.78 -1.77 -2.25
C GLY A 332 -2.01 -2.91 -1.28
N GLY A 333 -1.09 -3.88 -1.18
CA GLY A 333 -1.22 -5.01 -0.27
C GLY A 333 -1.49 -4.54 1.18
N TYR A 334 -0.70 -3.57 1.66
CA TYR A 334 -0.87 -2.97 2.98
C TYR A 334 -2.17 -2.14 3.09
N ASP A 335 -2.51 -1.33 2.09
CA ASP A 335 -3.74 -0.52 2.10
C ASP A 335 -4.98 -1.39 2.32
N LEU A 336 -5.09 -2.47 1.55
CA LEU A 336 -6.21 -3.40 1.59
C LEU A 336 -6.25 -4.18 2.90
N ALA A 337 -5.08 -4.50 3.45
CA ALA A 337 -4.96 -5.15 4.74
C ALA A 337 -5.41 -4.22 5.88
N TYR A 338 -5.05 -2.94 5.86
CA TYR A 338 -5.58 -1.95 6.79
C TYR A 338 -7.08 -1.70 6.59
N LEU A 339 -7.58 -1.64 5.35
CA LEU A 339 -9.02 -1.57 5.08
C LEU A 339 -9.76 -2.76 5.73
N VAL A 340 -9.26 -3.99 5.57
CA VAL A 340 -9.84 -5.19 6.18
C VAL A 340 -9.77 -5.13 7.71
N LYS A 341 -8.62 -4.75 8.29
CA LYS A 341 -8.45 -4.59 9.74
C LYS A 341 -9.44 -3.58 10.31
N VAL A 342 -9.52 -2.38 9.72
CA VAL A 342 -10.43 -1.31 10.15
C VAL A 342 -11.89 -1.66 9.91
N ILE A 343 -12.21 -2.37 8.81
CA ILE A 343 -13.56 -2.94 8.59
C ILE A 343 -13.98 -3.79 9.78
N TYR A 344 -13.16 -4.74 10.22
CA TYR A 344 -13.53 -5.64 11.31
C TYR A 344 -13.45 -5.00 12.69
N GLY A 345 -12.54 -4.03 12.89
CA GLY A 345 -12.44 -3.17 14.06
C GLY A 345 -11.31 -3.56 15.03
N PRO A 346 -11.20 -2.87 16.18
CA PRO A 346 -10.12 -3.09 17.14
C PRO A 346 -10.01 -4.54 17.61
N GLY A 347 -8.77 -5.06 17.69
CA GLY A 347 -8.49 -6.44 18.07
C GLY A 347 -8.80 -7.49 17.01
N TYR A 348 -9.09 -7.09 15.77
CA TYR A 348 -9.09 -8.03 14.63
C TYR A 348 -7.66 -8.29 14.17
N GLU A 349 -7.29 -9.57 14.13
CA GLU A 349 -6.10 -10.06 13.43
C GLU A 349 -6.48 -10.54 12.03
N LEU A 350 -5.61 -10.26 11.06
CA LEU A 350 -5.79 -10.73 9.68
C LEU A 350 -5.81 -12.26 9.58
N PRO A 351 -6.43 -12.85 8.54
CA PRO A 351 -6.49 -14.30 8.36
C PRO A 351 -5.11 -14.99 8.35
N GLY A 352 -5.06 -16.27 8.71
CA GLY A 352 -3.80 -16.99 8.93
C GLY A 352 -2.94 -17.17 7.67
N THR A 353 -3.55 -17.20 6.48
CA THR A 353 -2.84 -17.42 5.20
C THR A 353 -3.28 -16.43 4.13
N ALA A 354 -2.43 -16.24 3.10
CA ALA A 354 -2.70 -15.36 1.97
C ALA A 354 -4.02 -15.74 1.27
N ALA A 355 -4.25 -17.03 1.01
CA ALA A 355 -5.48 -17.52 0.39
C ALA A 355 -6.75 -17.21 1.21
N GLN A 356 -6.68 -17.26 2.54
CA GLN A 356 -7.79 -16.85 3.41
C GLN A 356 -8.02 -15.33 3.36
N PHE A 357 -6.94 -14.54 3.36
CA PHE A 357 -7.03 -13.09 3.19
C PHE A 357 -7.64 -12.70 1.85
N GLU A 358 -7.18 -13.30 0.75
CA GLU A 358 -7.78 -13.07 -0.57
C GLU A 358 -9.27 -13.44 -0.59
N GLY A 359 -9.68 -14.52 0.09
CA GLY A 359 -11.09 -14.88 0.26
C GLY A 359 -11.89 -13.77 0.95
N VAL A 360 -11.39 -13.25 2.07
CA VAL A 360 -11.99 -12.13 2.81
C VAL A 360 -12.03 -10.85 1.96
N ALA A 361 -10.92 -10.48 1.33
CA ALA A 361 -10.82 -9.29 0.47
C ALA A 361 -11.76 -9.39 -0.74
N ARG A 362 -11.77 -10.51 -1.48
CA ARG A 362 -12.70 -10.74 -2.60
C ARG A 362 -14.17 -10.72 -2.17
N SER A 363 -14.48 -11.17 -0.96
CA SER A 363 -15.83 -11.10 -0.40
C SER A 363 -16.25 -9.66 -0.11
N LEU A 364 -15.46 -8.92 0.68
CA LEU A 364 -15.76 -7.56 1.13
C LEU A 364 -15.70 -6.51 0.00
N LEU A 365 -14.62 -6.53 -0.78
CA LEU A 365 -14.25 -5.49 -1.75
C LEU A 365 -14.77 -5.79 -3.17
N ARG A 366 -15.29 -7.01 -3.37
CA ARG A 366 -15.83 -7.54 -4.64
C ARG A 366 -14.77 -7.73 -5.73
N ARG A 367 -15.19 -8.33 -6.85
CA ARG A 367 -14.30 -8.97 -7.85
C ARG A 367 -13.49 -8.03 -8.74
N ARG A 368 -13.53 -6.70 -8.55
CA ARG A 368 -12.77 -5.74 -9.37
C ARG A 368 -11.90 -4.87 -8.48
N LEU A 369 -10.62 -5.26 -8.45
CA LEU A 369 -9.57 -4.68 -7.65
C LEU A 369 -8.37 -4.53 -8.59
N PHE A 370 -7.78 -3.34 -8.64
CA PHE A 370 -6.77 -2.98 -9.63
C PHE A 370 -5.55 -2.42 -8.92
N ASP A 371 -4.46 -3.17 -8.90
CA ASP A 371 -3.17 -2.63 -8.49
C ASP A 371 -2.47 -1.98 -9.70
N VAL A 372 -2.33 -0.66 -9.66
CA VAL A 372 -1.72 0.13 -10.72
C VAL A 372 -0.25 -0.25 -10.92
N LYS A 373 0.45 -0.77 -9.90
CA LYS A 373 1.84 -1.22 -10.00
C LYS A 373 1.96 -2.54 -10.74
N GLU A 374 1.04 -3.49 -10.54
CA GLU A 374 0.97 -4.71 -11.37
C GLU A 374 0.52 -4.41 -12.80
N MET A 375 -0.47 -3.52 -12.97
CA MET A 375 -0.86 -3.05 -14.31
C MET A 375 0.32 -2.41 -15.05
N ALA A 376 1.13 -1.58 -14.37
CA ALA A 376 2.35 -1.00 -14.92
C ALA A 376 3.37 -2.07 -15.35
N ARG A 377 3.52 -3.13 -14.55
CA ARG A 377 4.44 -4.27 -14.83
C ARG A 377 4.07 -5.05 -16.10
N LEU A 378 2.81 -4.98 -16.51
CA LEU A 378 2.27 -5.64 -17.71
C LEU A 378 2.20 -4.71 -18.93
N CYS A 379 2.54 -3.43 -18.78
CA CYS A 379 2.61 -2.49 -19.90
C CYS A 379 3.88 -2.74 -20.76
N PRO A 380 3.83 -2.56 -22.09
CA PRO A 380 5.03 -2.70 -22.95
C PRO A 380 6.11 -1.63 -22.72
N ALA A 381 5.75 -0.48 -22.15
CA ALA A 381 6.68 0.58 -21.79
C ALA A 381 7.30 0.33 -20.41
N ASP A 382 8.53 0.78 -20.16
CA ASP A 382 9.15 0.70 -18.83
C ASP A 382 8.45 1.64 -17.82
N LEU A 383 7.39 1.16 -17.19
CA LEU A 383 6.64 1.85 -16.15
C LEU A 383 7.05 1.36 -14.74
N ARG A 384 8.33 1.02 -14.53
CA ARG A 384 8.87 0.73 -13.19
C ARG A 384 9.10 2.01 -12.38
N GLY A 385 8.83 1.95 -11.07
CA GLY A 385 9.08 3.03 -10.11
C GLY A 385 8.08 3.04 -8.95
N GLY A 386 8.18 4.06 -8.08
CA GLY A 386 7.11 4.46 -7.15
C GLY A 386 6.02 5.29 -7.85
N LEU A 387 4.95 5.64 -7.12
CA LEU A 387 3.74 6.26 -7.70
C LEU A 387 4.03 7.50 -8.55
N ASP A 388 4.74 8.50 -8.02
CA ASP A 388 5.11 9.72 -8.77
C ASP A 388 5.98 9.43 -10.01
N SER A 389 6.82 8.39 -9.97
CA SER A 389 7.66 8.00 -11.11
C SER A 389 6.82 7.38 -12.23
N VAL A 390 5.88 6.49 -11.89
CA VAL A 390 4.95 5.88 -12.86
C VAL A 390 3.99 6.93 -13.42
N ALA A 391 3.47 7.81 -12.56
CA ALA A 391 2.62 8.94 -12.97
C ALA A 391 3.37 9.88 -13.93
N GLY A 392 4.59 10.29 -13.59
CA GLY A 392 5.44 11.14 -14.42
C GLY A 392 5.74 10.51 -15.79
N LYS A 393 6.09 9.22 -15.83
CA LYS A 393 6.28 8.46 -17.09
C LYS A 393 5.02 8.41 -17.96
N LEU A 394 3.83 8.49 -17.35
CA LEU A 394 2.53 8.56 -18.04
C LEU A 394 2.06 10.00 -18.36
N ASN A 395 2.87 11.01 -18.05
CA ASN A 395 2.55 12.44 -18.12
C ASN A 395 1.32 12.83 -17.26
N VAL A 396 1.19 12.19 -16.09
CA VAL A 396 0.18 12.50 -15.07
C VAL A 396 0.83 13.30 -13.94
N GLY A 397 0.40 14.55 -13.78
CA GLY A 397 0.85 15.42 -12.68
C GLY A 397 0.00 15.26 -11.41
N ARG A 398 0.62 15.48 -10.25
CA ARG A 398 -0.08 15.59 -8.95
C ARG A 398 -0.91 16.88 -8.92
N ALA A 399 -2.23 16.74 -8.80
CA ALA A 399 -3.18 17.84 -8.98
C ALA A 399 -3.45 18.67 -7.69
N VAL A 400 -3.12 18.12 -6.52
CA VAL A 400 -3.28 18.75 -5.20
C VAL A 400 -2.35 18.04 -4.21
N GLY A 401 -1.92 18.73 -3.14
CA GLY A 401 -1.10 18.15 -2.08
C GLY A 401 0.31 17.77 -2.50
N GLU A 402 1.02 17.08 -1.61
CA GLU A 402 2.35 16.52 -1.86
C GLU A 402 2.31 14.97 -1.88
N ALA A 403 3.43 14.34 -2.21
CA ALA A 403 3.64 12.91 -1.98
C ALA A 403 3.78 12.62 -0.47
N HIS A 404 3.30 11.45 -0.05
CA HIS A 404 3.12 11.01 1.33
C HIS A 404 2.04 11.79 2.09
N GLN A 405 0.89 11.94 1.43
CA GLN A 405 -0.36 12.48 1.98
C GLN A 405 -1.50 11.66 1.36
N ALA A 406 -2.12 10.78 2.14
CA ALA A 406 -2.98 9.72 1.60
C ALA A 406 -4.11 10.24 0.66
N GLY A 407 -4.72 11.39 0.95
CA GLY A 407 -5.73 12.00 0.08
C GLY A 407 -5.17 12.42 -1.29
N SER A 408 -3.96 12.98 -1.31
CA SER A 408 -3.19 13.38 -2.49
C SER A 408 -2.72 12.16 -3.30
N ASP A 409 -2.21 11.12 -2.63
CA ASP A 409 -1.72 9.89 -3.25
C ASP A 409 -2.85 8.99 -3.78
N SER A 410 -4.01 8.93 -3.11
CA SER A 410 -5.20 8.26 -3.66
C SER A 410 -5.71 8.93 -4.95
N LEU A 411 -5.54 10.26 -5.07
CA LEU A 411 -5.90 10.99 -6.29
C LEU A 411 -4.90 10.74 -7.41
N LEU A 412 -3.59 10.75 -7.10
CA LEU A 412 -2.56 10.45 -8.09
C LEU A 412 -2.69 9.00 -8.59
N THR A 413 -3.01 8.06 -7.70
CA THR A 413 -3.39 6.67 -8.02
C THR A 413 -4.60 6.61 -8.96
N CYS A 414 -5.67 7.36 -8.67
CA CYS A 414 -6.84 7.48 -9.56
C CYS A 414 -6.46 7.97 -10.98
N HIS A 415 -5.71 9.07 -11.08
CA HIS A 415 -5.35 9.64 -12.38
C HIS A 415 -4.37 8.74 -13.16
N THR A 416 -3.42 8.11 -12.48
CA THR A 416 -2.48 7.14 -13.06
C THR A 416 -3.22 5.92 -13.60
N PHE A 417 -4.15 5.35 -12.82
CA PHE A 417 -5.03 4.26 -13.27
C PHE A 417 -5.82 4.65 -14.52
N MET A 418 -6.49 5.80 -14.51
CA MET A 418 -7.30 6.27 -15.64
C MET A 418 -6.46 6.40 -16.91
N LYS A 419 -5.29 7.04 -16.82
CA LYS A 419 -4.38 7.23 -17.95
C LYS A 419 -3.84 5.89 -18.47
N MET A 420 -3.45 4.98 -17.57
CA MET A 420 -2.93 3.66 -17.91
C MET A 420 -4.00 2.78 -18.55
N ARG A 421 -5.23 2.80 -18.02
CA ARG A 421 -6.39 2.13 -18.61
C ARG A 421 -6.65 2.61 -20.02
N GLU A 422 -6.70 3.93 -20.23
CA GLU A 422 -6.90 4.53 -21.57
C GLU A 422 -5.76 4.21 -22.56
N SER A 423 -4.54 3.98 -22.08
CA SER A 423 -3.36 3.81 -22.94
C SER A 423 -3.00 2.34 -23.24
N TYR A 424 -3.37 1.40 -22.35
CA TYR A 424 -2.94 -0.01 -22.43
C TYR A 424 -4.05 -1.04 -22.13
N PHE A 425 -5.14 -0.65 -21.48
CA PHE A 425 -6.26 -1.52 -21.11
C PHE A 425 -7.60 -0.92 -21.59
N ASP A 426 -7.61 -0.57 -22.87
CA ASP A 426 -8.65 0.18 -23.59
C ASP A 426 -9.96 -0.61 -23.83
N ASP A 427 -9.96 -1.90 -23.53
CA ASP A 427 -11.14 -2.77 -23.55
C ASP A 427 -11.34 -3.56 -22.23
N ASP A 428 -12.60 -3.91 -21.96
CA ASP A 428 -13.01 -4.66 -20.76
C ASP A 428 -12.33 -6.05 -20.65
N GLY A 429 -11.89 -6.63 -21.76
CA GLY A 429 -11.19 -7.92 -21.79
C GLY A 429 -9.78 -7.80 -21.22
N LYS A 430 -8.98 -6.86 -21.74
CA LYS A 430 -7.65 -6.51 -21.19
C LYS A 430 -7.75 -6.12 -19.73
N LEU A 431 -8.72 -5.28 -19.37
CA LEU A 431 -8.92 -4.84 -18.00
C LEU A 431 -9.34 -5.98 -17.06
N ALA A 432 -10.08 -6.99 -17.56
CA ALA A 432 -10.44 -8.16 -16.76
C ALA A 432 -9.25 -9.08 -16.44
N VAL A 433 -8.22 -9.13 -17.29
CA VAL A 433 -7.00 -9.94 -17.05
C VAL A 433 -6.21 -9.45 -15.83
N VAL A 434 -6.23 -8.14 -15.57
CA VAL A 434 -5.51 -7.51 -14.44
C VAL A 434 -6.37 -7.33 -13.19
N ALA A 435 -7.64 -7.72 -13.23
CA ALA A 435 -8.56 -7.56 -12.11
C ALA A 435 -8.37 -8.65 -11.04
N GLY A 436 -8.18 -8.22 -9.79
CA GLY A 436 -8.03 -9.10 -8.63
C GLY A 436 -6.61 -9.60 -8.37
N VAL A 437 -5.63 -9.10 -9.14
CA VAL A 437 -4.20 -9.35 -8.94
C VAL A 437 -3.65 -8.31 -7.96
N LEU A 438 -2.94 -8.76 -6.91
CA LEU A 438 -2.36 -7.89 -5.89
C LEU A 438 -0.86 -8.11 -5.72
N THR A 439 -0.09 -7.02 -5.77
CA THR A 439 1.30 -7.01 -5.30
C THR A 439 1.37 -7.53 -3.86
N ASP A 440 2.42 -8.30 -3.56
CA ASP A 440 2.73 -8.88 -2.24
C ASP A 440 1.73 -9.89 -1.64
N ILE A 441 0.56 -10.11 -2.24
CA ILE A 441 -0.50 -10.98 -1.68
C ILE A 441 -0.86 -12.13 -2.61
N THR A 442 -1.02 -11.89 -3.91
CA THR A 442 -1.47 -12.94 -4.84
C THR A 442 -0.31 -13.88 -5.18
N ALA A 443 -0.47 -15.17 -4.82
CA ALA A 443 0.39 -16.23 -5.32
C ALA A 443 0.02 -16.55 -6.77
N TYR A 444 1.03 -16.76 -7.61
CA TYR A 444 0.92 -17.08 -9.04
C TYR A 444 1.23 -18.56 -9.30
#